data_AF-A0A259TKD2-F1
#
_entry.id   AF-A0A259TKD2-F1
#
_cell.length_a   1.000
_cell.length_b   1.000
_cell.length_c   1.000
_cell.angle_alpha   90.00
_cell.angle_beta   90.00
_cell.angle_gamma   90.00
#
_symmetry.space_group_name_H-M   'P 1'
#
loop_
_entity.id
_entity.type
_entity.pdbx_description
1 polymer ?
#
loop_
_entity_poly.entity_id
_entity_poly.type
_entity_poly.pdbx_seq_one_letter_code
_entity_poly.pdbx_strand_id
1 'polypeptide(L)'
;MQEKLNSGRIAVTAISNITGLGNTANDILRAKNPEAGYDYIPFLYKTGVDPTTVNPHTYGTLGWNVIVITKKAKQPGLIFQFYDWWASEEGQRINAFGPPGLLYDKVDENGAPIDNEKAKTIKPEEKANLKIGLFNPLGTPLYYKVTHFKNAQDPDHQNWGMAASEYFAKFAKLNTDQFNNMKLDPKSDAGIKEQQIKQIWQEANAKMIFAKSDVELEAVYKKLQADVMKAGYEDILAEKTKLWQSNLAQMKS
;
A
#
# COMPACT_ATOMS: atom_id res chain seq x y z
N MET A 1 -15.65 10.80 -0.44
CA MET A 1 -15.20 9.93 0.68
C MET A 1 -14.58 10.75 1.79
N GLN A 2 -13.55 11.56 1.51
CA GLN A 2 -12.84 12.35 2.54
C GLN A 2 -13.75 13.19 3.43
N GLU A 3 -14.68 13.92 2.83
CA GLU A 3 -15.61 14.79 3.58
C GLU A 3 -16.48 13.99 4.57
N LYS A 4 -16.95 12.80 4.18
CA LYS A 4 -17.70 11.88 5.07
C LYS A 4 -16.83 11.30 6.19
N LEU A 5 -15.55 10.98 5.90
CA LEU A 5 -14.59 10.54 6.92
C LEU A 5 -14.33 11.66 7.94
N ASN A 6 -14.00 12.86 7.47
CA ASN A 6 -13.70 14.02 8.32
C ASN A 6 -14.89 14.49 9.18
N SER A 7 -16.12 14.12 8.78
CA SER A 7 -17.36 14.44 9.51
C SER A 7 -17.88 13.28 10.36
N GLY A 8 -17.17 12.14 10.44
CA GLY A 8 -17.57 10.98 11.24
C GLY A 8 -18.81 10.26 10.71
N ARG A 9 -19.17 10.44 9.43
CA ARG A 9 -20.37 9.86 8.80
C ARG A 9 -20.15 8.48 8.18
N ILE A 10 -19.02 7.85 8.50
CA ILE A 10 -18.69 6.49 8.08
C ILE A 10 -18.43 5.68 9.35
N ALA A 11 -19.20 4.61 9.55
CA ALA A 11 -19.03 3.72 10.70
C ALA A 11 -17.86 2.74 10.51
N VAL A 12 -17.71 2.19 9.30
CA VAL A 12 -16.62 1.25 8.95
C VAL A 12 -16.09 1.59 7.56
N THR A 13 -14.78 1.61 7.40
CA THR A 13 -14.13 1.88 6.11
C THR A 13 -12.92 0.96 5.90
N ALA A 14 -12.73 0.52 4.66
CA ALA A 14 -11.50 -0.10 4.20
C ALA A 14 -10.83 0.87 3.22
N ILE A 15 -9.67 1.39 3.60
CA ILE A 15 -8.92 2.39 2.82
C ILE A 15 -7.46 1.94 2.65
N SER A 16 -6.89 2.20 1.48
CA SER A 16 -5.48 1.91 1.20
C SER A 16 -4.52 2.96 1.78
N ASN A 17 -5.00 4.14 2.15
CA ASN A 17 -4.20 5.26 2.66
C ASN A 17 -4.60 5.62 4.10
N ILE A 18 -4.24 4.75 5.05
CA ILE A 18 -4.53 4.90 6.48
C ILE A 18 -3.73 6.08 7.08
N THR A 19 -2.45 6.19 6.75
CA THR A 19 -1.55 7.23 7.27
C THR A 19 -1.88 8.64 6.78
N GLY A 20 -2.54 8.78 5.63
CA GLY A 20 -3.02 10.05 5.11
C GLY A 20 -4.46 10.34 5.49
N LEU A 21 -5.42 9.65 4.84
CA LEU A 21 -6.85 9.97 4.96
C LEU A 21 -7.40 9.61 6.34
N GLY A 22 -6.99 8.46 6.87
CA GLY A 22 -7.43 7.97 8.19
C GLY A 22 -6.90 8.84 9.32
N ASN A 23 -5.59 9.11 9.33
CA ASN A 23 -4.96 9.98 10.32
C ASN A 23 -5.58 11.38 10.33
N THR A 24 -5.72 12.01 9.14
CA THR A 24 -6.34 13.34 9.02
C THR A 24 -7.76 13.37 9.58
N ALA A 25 -8.58 12.36 9.27
CA ALA A 25 -9.94 12.30 9.77
C ALA A 25 -9.98 12.11 11.28
N ASN A 26 -9.12 11.24 11.83
CA ASN A 26 -9.00 11.02 13.27
C ASN A 26 -8.61 12.32 14.00
N ASP A 27 -7.61 13.04 13.49
CA ASP A 27 -7.14 14.30 14.09
C ASP A 27 -8.24 15.39 14.06
N ILE A 28 -8.96 15.53 12.95
CA ILE A 28 -10.08 16.49 12.82
C ILE A 28 -11.20 16.19 13.83
N LEU A 29 -11.52 14.92 14.02
CA LEU A 29 -12.59 14.50 14.94
C LEU A 29 -12.15 14.69 16.40
N ARG A 30 -10.92 14.26 16.74
CA ARG A 30 -10.37 14.40 18.10
C ARG A 30 -10.15 15.85 18.52
N ALA A 31 -9.83 16.74 17.59
CA ALA A 31 -9.73 18.18 17.86
C ALA A 31 -11.08 18.80 18.31
N LYS A 32 -12.21 18.20 17.91
CA LYS A 32 -13.56 18.63 18.31
C LYS A 32 -14.05 17.93 19.58
N ASN A 33 -13.73 16.65 19.72
CA ASN A 33 -14.07 15.82 20.87
C ASN A 33 -12.97 14.77 21.07
N PRO A 34 -12.21 14.79 22.18
CA PRO A 34 -11.13 13.84 22.44
C PRO A 34 -11.55 12.36 22.40
N GLU A 35 -12.83 12.06 22.68
CA GLU A 35 -13.41 10.71 22.63
C GLU A 35 -13.91 10.30 21.23
N ALA A 36 -13.88 11.22 20.25
CA ALA A 36 -14.22 10.93 18.87
C ALA A 36 -13.00 10.37 18.11
N GLY A 37 -13.19 10.07 16.83
CA GLY A 37 -12.14 9.56 15.95
C GLY A 37 -12.48 8.18 15.41
N TYR A 38 -11.45 7.48 14.97
CA TYR A 38 -11.56 6.13 14.43
C TYR A 38 -10.71 5.18 15.23
N ASP A 39 -11.13 3.92 15.31
CA ASP A 39 -10.30 2.81 15.76
C ASP A 39 -10.04 1.87 14.58
N TYR A 40 -8.93 1.15 14.63
CA TYR A 40 -8.66 0.04 13.73
C TYR A 40 -9.14 -1.26 14.37
N ILE A 41 -9.83 -2.08 13.58
CA ILE A 41 -10.30 -3.41 13.98
C ILE A 41 -9.50 -4.49 13.27
N PRO A 42 -9.43 -5.72 13.83
CA PRO A 42 -8.89 -6.85 13.10
C PRO A 42 -9.59 -7.02 11.75
N PHE A 43 -8.90 -7.59 10.77
CA PHE A 43 -9.52 -7.98 9.52
C PHE A 43 -10.69 -8.93 9.77
N LEU A 44 -11.77 -8.77 9.01
CA LEU A 44 -12.94 -9.61 9.12
C LEU A 44 -12.62 -11.04 8.67
N TYR A 45 -13.08 -12.02 9.45
CA TYR A 45 -12.96 -13.45 9.16
C TYR A 45 -14.31 -14.14 9.36
N LYS A 46 -14.51 -15.27 8.69
CA LYS A 46 -15.73 -16.06 8.81
C LYS A 46 -15.80 -16.72 10.19
N THR A 47 -16.97 -16.76 10.82
CA THR A 47 -17.19 -17.48 12.08
C THR A 47 -16.69 -18.92 11.98
N GLY A 48 -15.94 -19.36 13.00
CA GLY A 48 -15.34 -20.69 13.05
C GLY A 48 -14.01 -20.84 12.28
N VAL A 49 -13.53 -19.79 11.60
CA VAL A 49 -12.17 -19.75 11.04
C VAL A 49 -11.22 -19.16 12.07
N ASP A 50 -10.09 -19.82 12.29
CA ASP A 50 -8.99 -19.29 13.11
C ASP A 50 -8.40 -18.04 12.43
N PRO A 51 -8.48 -16.84 13.05
CA PRO A 51 -7.97 -15.60 12.46
C PRO A 51 -6.49 -15.65 12.13
N THR A 52 -5.71 -16.48 12.83
CA THR A 52 -4.26 -16.60 12.60
C THR A 52 -3.92 -17.30 11.28
N THR A 53 -4.87 -18.03 10.72
CA THR A 53 -4.74 -18.73 9.42
C THR A 53 -5.14 -17.85 8.23
N VAL A 54 -5.74 -16.70 8.50
CA VAL A 54 -6.12 -15.73 7.47
C VAL A 54 -4.94 -14.81 7.19
N ASN A 55 -4.59 -14.63 5.91
CA ASN A 55 -3.54 -13.71 5.46
C ASN A 55 -4.18 -12.55 4.67
N PRO A 56 -4.84 -11.60 5.35
CA PRO A 56 -5.57 -10.51 4.69
C PRO A 56 -4.64 -9.40 4.18
N HIS A 57 -3.36 -9.46 4.55
CA HIS A 57 -2.35 -8.49 4.17
C HIS A 57 -1.09 -9.21 3.67
N THR A 58 -0.37 -8.56 2.75
CA THR A 58 0.78 -9.14 2.06
C THR A 58 1.87 -8.08 1.93
N TYR A 59 3.10 -8.48 1.67
CA TYR A 59 4.19 -7.56 1.35
C TYR A 59 4.86 -7.94 0.03
N GLY A 60 5.43 -6.94 -0.62
CA GLY A 60 6.31 -7.10 -1.77
C GLY A 60 7.62 -6.35 -1.52
N THR A 61 8.71 -6.83 -2.12
CA THR A 61 10.05 -6.26 -1.95
C THR A 61 10.51 -5.47 -3.18
N LEU A 62 9.87 -5.68 -4.33
CA LEU A 62 10.26 -5.06 -5.61
C LEU A 62 9.85 -3.59 -5.78
N GLY A 63 9.13 -3.03 -4.80
CA GLY A 63 8.56 -1.69 -4.85
C GLY A 63 7.34 -1.57 -5.78
N TRP A 64 6.63 -0.44 -5.72
CA TRP A 64 5.37 -0.24 -6.45
C TRP A 64 5.35 1.00 -7.36
N ASN A 65 6.41 1.82 -7.32
CA ASN A 65 6.51 3.02 -8.13
C ASN A 65 7.38 2.78 -9.37
N VAL A 66 7.14 3.58 -10.41
CA VAL A 66 7.87 3.51 -11.67
C VAL A 66 8.66 4.79 -11.85
N ILE A 67 9.99 4.66 -11.94
CA ILE A 67 10.90 5.74 -12.30
C ILE A 67 11.60 5.36 -13.60
N VAL A 68 11.63 6.27 -14.57
CA VAL A 68 12.16 6.00 -15.92
C VAL A 68 13.21 7.02 -16.33
N ILE A 69 14.27 6.53 -16.98
CA ILE A 69 15.25 7.37 -17.68
C ILE A 69 14.81 7.45 -19.14
N THR A 70 14.54 8.67 -19.62
CA THR A 70 14.10 8.86 -21.01
C THR A 70 15.22 8.54 -22.00
N LYS A 71 14.86 8.07 -23.20
CA LYS A 71 15.82 7.80 -24.29
C LYS A 71 16.61 9.05 -24.74
N LYS A 72 16.15 10.25 -24.39
CA LYS A 72 16.79 11.53 -24.74
C LYS A 72 17.72 12.06 -23.63
N ALA A 73 17.85 11.35 -22.51
CA ALA A 73 18.75 11.75 -21.44
C ALA A 73 20.18 11.85 -21.96
N LYS A 74 20.83 13.00 -21.76
CA LYS A 74 22.20 13.24 -22.24
C LYS A 74 23.25 12.41 -21.47
N GLN A 75 22.97 12.12 -20.20
CA GLN A 75 23.88 11.41 -19.29
C GLN A 75 23.11 10.37 -18.46
N PRO A 76 22.55 9.33 -19.09
CA PRO A 76 21.72 8.34 -18.40
C PRO A 76 22.49 7.59 -17.30
N GLY A 77 23.80 7.40 -17.46
CA GLY A 77 24.64 6.77 -16.43
C GLY A 77 24.74 7.57 -15.13
N LEU A 78 24.80 8.90 -15.19
CA LEU A 78 24.80 9.73 -13.98
C LEU A 78 23.43 9.77 -13.31
N ILE A 79 22.35 9.77 -14.10
CA ILE A 79 20.99 9.67 -13.57
C ILE A 79 20.81 8.33 -12.84
N PHE A 80 21.34 7.24 -13.41
CA PHE A 80 21.32 5.93 -12.78
C PHE A 80 22.11 5.90 -11.46
N GLN A 81 23.32 6.49 -11.43
CA GLN A 81 24.09 6.63 -10.18
C GLN A 81 23.32 7.42 -9.10
N PHE A 82 22.61 8.47 -9.50
CA PHE A 82 21.73 9.19 -8.58
C PHE A 82 20.58 8.31 -8.06
N TYR A 83 19.94 7.51 -8.92
CA TYR A 83 18.88 6.58 -8.49
C TYR A 83 19.42 5.49 -7.56
N ASP A 84 20.62 4.98 -7.81
CA ASP A 84 21.28 4.01 -6.95
C ASP A 84 21.55 4.59 -5.56
N TRP A 85 22.17 5.78 -5.49
CA TRP A 85 22.33 6.51 -4.22
C TRP A 85 20.98 6.80 -3.55
N TRP A 86 19.98 7.22 -4.32
CA TRP A 86 18.68 7.57 -3.77
C TRP A 86 17.95 6.35 -3.19
N ALA A 87 18.16 5.17 -3.77
CA ALA A 87 17.63 3.90 -3.28
C ALA A 87 18.40 3.34 -2.08
N SER A 88 19.55 3.90 -1.72
CA SER A 88 20.31 3.52 -0.51
C SER A 88 19.59 3.89 0.78
N GLU A 89 20.04 3.35 1.91
CA GLU A 89 19.53 3.72 3.24
C GLU A 89 19.67 5.22 3.54
N GLU A 90 20.77 5.84 3.10
CA GLU A 90 20.97 7.28 3.25
C GLU A 90 19.97 8.08 2.42
N GLY A 91 19.84 7.76 1.12
CA GLY A 91 18.91 8.44 0.22
C GLY A 91 17.47 8.36 0.70
N GLN A 92 17.06 7.18 1.21
CA GLN A 92 15.72 6.98 1.77
C GLN A 92 15.50 7.69 3.09
N ARG A 93 16.50 7.70 3.98
CA ARG A 93 16.43 8.50 5.22
C ARG A 93 16.28 9.99 4.91
N ILE A 94 17.09 10.52 3.98
CA ILE A 94 17.02 11.93 3.60
C ILE A 94 15.66 12.25 2.98
N ASN A 95 15.14 11.38 2.13
CA ASN A 95 13.80 11.54 1.54
C ASN A 95 12.70 11.56 2.62
N ALA A 96 12.80 10.69 3.62
CA ALA A 96 11.78 10.51 4.66
C ALA A 96 11.86 11.56 5.78
N PHE A 97 13.06 12.01 6.15
CA PHE A 97 13.29 12.80 7.37
C PHE A 97 14.10 14.08 7.15
N GLY A 98 14.51 14.35 5.91
CA GLY A 98 15.32 15.50 5.54
C GLY A 98 16.82 15.25 5.72
N PRO A 99 17.65 16.25 5.36
CA PRO A 99 19.10 16.15 5.53
C PRO A 99 19.51 16.26 7.00
N PRO A 100 20.66 15.67 7.39
CA PRO A 100 21.28 15.95 8.68
C PRO A 100 21.51 17.46 8.88
N GLY A 101 21.40 17.93 10.12
CA GLY A 101 21.45 19.35 10.51
C GLY A 101 20.10 20.06 10.46
N LEU A 102 19.05 19.46 9.90
CA LEU A 102 17.72 20.08 9.85
C LEU A 102 16.87 19.74 11.07
N LEU A 103 16.53 18.45 11.24
CA LEU A 103 15.72 17.93 12.36
C LEU A 103 16.45 16.84 13.15
N TYR A 104 17.61 16.41 12.68
CA TYR A 104 18.47 15.45 13.36
C TYR A 104 19.92 15.71 12.97
N ASP A 105 20.85 15.32 13.84
CA ASP A 105 22.29 15.42 13.57
C ASP A 105 22.96 14.04 13.50
N LYS A 106 22.31 13.01 14.09
CA LYS A 106 22.81 11.64 14.19
C LYS A 106 21.69 10.65 13.90
N VAL A 107 22.10 9.43 13.60
CA VAL A 107 21.22 8.27 13.44
C VAL A 107 21.55 7.23 14.49
N ASP A 108 20.59 6.36 14.81
CA ASP A 108 20.83 5.18 15.61
C ASP A 108 21.49 4.04 14.80
N GLU A 109 21.72 2.90 15.45
CA GLU A 109 22.34 1.71 14.83
C GLU A 109 21.54 1.12 13.66
N ASN A 110 20.24 1.41 13.60
CA ASN A 110 19.33 0.97 12.53
C ASN A 110 19.19 2.02 11.41
N GLY A 111 19.94 3.13 11.52
CA GLY A 111 19.92 4.23 10.56
C GLY A 111 18.73 5.17 10.72
N ALA A 112 17.97 5.11 11.82
CA ALA A 112 16.86 6.03 12.07
C ALA A 112 17.32 7.36 12.70
N PRO A 113 16.86 8.51 12.21
CA PRO A 113 17.31 9.82 12.68
C PRO A 113 16.84 10.13 14.10
N ILE A 114 17.78 10.55 14.96
CA ILE A 114 17.53 10.93 16.35
C ILE A 114 17.20 12.43 16.40
N ASP A 115 16.03 12.78 16.91
CA ASP A 115 15.56 14.18 16.92
C ASP A 115 16.51 15.10 17.69
N ASN A 116 16.90 16.20 17.05
CA ASN A 116 17.66 17.26 17.68
C ASN A 116 16.74 18.27 18.38
N GLU A 117 17.32 19.28 19.03
CA GLU A 117 16.55 20.29 19.77
C GLU A 117 15.56 21.05 18.88
N LYS A 118 15.91 21.29 17.61
CA LYS A 118 14.98 21.91 16.67
C LYS A 118 13.77 21.00 16.41
N ALA A 119 13.95 19.70 16.20
CA ALA A 119 12.83 18.79 15.99
C ALA A 119 11.87 18.67 17.18
N LYS A 120 12.39 18.85 18.40
CA LYS A 120 11.59 18.85 19.64
C LYS A 120 10.85 20.16 19.88
N THR A 121 11.35 21.28 19.36
CA THR A 121 10.83 22.63 19.65
C THR A 121 10.13 23.30 18.47
N ILE A 122 10.30 22.77 17.26
CA ILE A 122 9.68 23.30 16.04
C ILE A 122 8.15 23.30 16.16
N LYS A 123 7.53 24.40 15.73
CA LYS A 123 6.07 24.52 15.72
C LYS A 123 5.47 23.51 14.73
N PRO A 124 4.32 22.88 15.03
CA PRO A 124 3.69 21.91 14.12
C PRO A 124 3.46 22.44 12.70
N GLU A 125 3.05 23.70 12.55
CA GLU A 125 2.85 24.35 11.25
C GLU A 125 4.17 24.49 10.46
N GLU A 126 5.24 24.93 11.13
CA GLU A 126 6.56 25.06 10.52
C GLU A 126 7.09 23.69 10.07
N LYS A 127 6.95 22.66 10.92
CA LYS A 127 7.30 21.28 10.61
C LYS A 127 6.51 20.76 9.40
N ALA A 128 5.20 21.02 9.36
CA ALA A 128 4.34 20.63 8.23
C ALA A 128 4.68 21.38 6.93
N ASN A 129 5.24 22.59 7.02
CA ASN A 129 5.68 23.38 5.87
C ASN A 129 7.03 22.94 5.29
N LEU A 130 7.80 22.10 5.99
CA LEU A 130 9.00 21.48 5.44
C LEU A 130 8.68 20.47 4.32
N LYS A 131 7.45 19.93 4.28
CA LYS A 131 6.99 18.95 3.27
C LYS A 131 7.85 17.68 3.14
N ILE A 132 8.64 17.39 4.18
CA ILE A 132 9.52 16.22 4.27
C ILE A 132 8.70 14.94 4.43
N GLY A 133 9.12 13.85 3.78
CA GLY A 133 8.47 12.54 3.91
C GLY A 133 7.05 12.45 3.33
N LEU A 134 6.55 13.50 2.66
CA LEU A 134 5.21 13.47 2.05
C LEU A 134 5.12 12.51 0.86
N PHE A 135 6.26 12.15 0.26
CA PHE A 135 6.31 11.30 -0.91
C PHE A 135 7.46 10.30 -0.79
N ASN A 136 7.19 9.04 -1.14
CA ASN A 136 8.19 7.98 -1.27
C ASN A 136 8.28 7.60 -2.75
N PRO A 137 9.16 8.24 -3.55
CA PRO A 137 9.03 8.17 -5.01
C PRO A 137 9.58 6.85 -5.56
N LEU A 138 10.56 6.27 -4.88
CA LEU A 138 11.14 4.97 -5.24
C LEU A 138 10.25 3.81 -4.79
N GLY A 139 9.36 4.02 -3.82
CA GLY A 139 8.47 2.98 -3.31
C GLY A 139 9.25 1.79 -2.73
N THR A 140 10.41 2.06 -2.12
CA THR A 140 11.29 1.02 -1.56
C THR A 140 10.88 0.65 -0.13
N PRO A 141 11.03 -0.62 0.30
CA PRO A 141 10.80 -1.03 1.67
C PRO A 141 11.74 -0.34 2.69
N LEU A 142 12.89 0.18 2.25
CA LEU A 142 13.83 0.88 3.14
C LEU A 142 13.22 2.13 3.78
N TYR A 143 12.33 2.84 3.05
CA TYR A 143 11.57 3.96 3.61
C TYR A 143 10.80 3.54 4.87
N TYR A 144 10.13 2.38 4.81
CA TYR A 144 9.36 1.85 5.93
C TYR A 144 10.25 1.31 7.04
N LYS A 145 11.39 0.68 6.71
CA LYS A 145 12.38 0.23 7.70
C LYS A 145 12.85 1.40 8.57
N VAL A 146 13.32 2.49 7.95
CA VAL A 146 13.81 3.67 8.70
C VAL A 146 12.68 4.29 9.51
N THR A 147 11.46 4.35 8.95
CA THR A 147 10.28 4.88 9.67
C THR A 147 9.88 4.02 10.87
N HIS A 148 9.94 2.70 10.77
CA HIS A 148 9.66 1.79 11.88
C HIS A 148 10.59 2.05 13.06
N PHE A 149 11.91 2.08 12.82
CA PHE A 149 12.89 2.34 13.87
C PHE A 149 12.77 3.76 14.41
N LYS A 150 12.46 4.75 13.57
CA LYS A 150 12.18 6.12 14.04
C LYS A 150 11.01 6.16 15.01
N ASN A 151 9.90 5.48 14.69
CA ASN A 151 8.71 5.43 15.52
C ASN A 151 8.96 4.69 16.85
N ALA A 152 9.89 3.73 16.86
CA ALA A 152 10.29 3.00 18.07
C ALA A 152 11.11 3.85 19.06
N GLN A 153 11.68 4.98 18.62
CA GLN A 153 12.41 5.90 19.49
C GLN A 153 11.49 6.70 20.44
N ASP A 154 10.20 6.85 20.09
CA ASP A 154 9.22 7.62 20.87
C ASP A 154 7.83 6.95 20.83
N PRO A 155 7.67 5.79 21.51
CA PRO A 155 6.44 4.99 21.43
C PRO A 155 5.22 5.70 22.02
N ASP A 156 5.42 6.64 22.95
CA ASP A 156 4.33 7.34 23.65
C ASP A 156 3.69 8.46 22.82
N HIS A 157 4.36 8.91 21.75
CA HIS A 157 3.89 10.02 20.89
C HIS A 157 3.61 9.60 19.44
N GLN A 158 3.35 8.30 19.20
CA GLN A 158 2.93 7.85 17.87
C GLN A 158 1.58 8.45 17.49
N ASN A 159 1.49 9.04 16.29
CA ASN A 159 0.19 9.42 15.76
C ASN A 159 -0.65 8.18 15.41
N TRP A 160 -1.96 8.38 15.31
CA TRP A 160 -2.92 7.31 15.06
C TRP A 160 -2.60 6.51 13.79
N GLY A 161 -2.22 7.17 12.70
CA GLY A 161 -1.89 6.52 11.43
C GLY A 161 -0.66 5.61 11.51
N MET A 162 0.35 6.00 12.28
CA MET A 162 1.54 5.18 12.55
C MET A 162 1.19 3.95 13.38
N ALA A 163 0.46 4.13 14.48
CA ALA A 163 0.00 3.02 15.32
C ALA A 163 -0.87 2.02 14.54
N ALA A 164 -1.78 2.52 13.69
CA ALA A 164 -2.59 1.69 12.81
C ALA A 164 -1.74 0.92 11.79
N SER A 165 -0.69 1.55 11.23
CA SER A 165 0.21 0.88 10.29
C SER A 165 0.99 -0.26 10.95
N GLU A 166 1.54 -0.03 12.15
CA GLU A 166 2.22 -1.06 12.95
C GLU A 166 1.28 -2.19 13.36
N TYR A 167 0.02 -1.89 13.66
CA TYR A 167 -1.00 -2.88 13.92
C TYR A 167 -1.24 -3.80 12.70
N PHE A 168 -1.44 -3.21 11.51
CA PHE A 168 -1.73 -3.98 10.31
C PHE A 168 -0.51 -4.67 9.70
N ALA A 169 0.70 -4.15 9.90
CA ALA A 169 1.94 -4.74 9.43
C ALA A 169 2.15 -6.17 9.96
N LYS A 170 1.66 -6.49 11.16
CA LYS A 170 1.72 -7.83 11.77
C LYS A 170 1.00 -8.91 10.96
N PHE A 171 0.08 -8.50 10.08
CA PHE A 171 -0.66 -9.40 9.19
C PHE A 171 0.03 -9.60 7.83
N ALA A 172 1.06 -8.80 7.50
CA ALA A 172 1.82 -8.95 6.25
C ALA A 172 2.82 -10.10 6.33
N LYS A 173 2.33 -11.35 6.28
CA LYS A 173 3.17 -12.56 6.42
C LYS A 173 3.55 -13.20 5.09
N LEU A 174 2.82 -12.86 4.03
CA LEU A 174 2.99 -13.47 2.72
C LEU A 174 3.72 -12.53 1.77
N ASN A 175 4.89 -12.96 1.28
CA ASN A 175 5.56 -12.34 0.15
C ASN A 175 4.74 -12.59 -1.13
N THR A 176 4.48 -11.55 -1.91
CA THR A 176 3.73 -11.62 -3.18
C THR A 176 4.56 -11.25 -4.41
N ASP A 177 5.89 -11.22 -4.30
CA ASP A 177 6.80 -10.85 -5.39
C ASP A 177 6.64 -11.75 -6.62
N GLN A 178 6.34 -13.04 -6.41
CA GLN A 178 6.05 -14.01 -7.46
C GLN A 178 4.85 -13.62 -8.35
N PHE A 179 3.99 -12.71 -7.90
CA PHE A 179 2.82 -12.24 -8.63
C PHE A 179 3.06 -10.91 -9.37
N ASN A 180 4.29 -10.38 -9.36
CA ASN A 180 4.63 -9.20 -10.14
C ASN A 180 4.73 -9.50 -11.64
N ASN A 181 4.52 -8.47 -12.46
CA ASN A 181 4.67 -8.52 -13.92
C ASN A 181 3.84 -9.61 -14.64
N MET A 182 2.75 -10.10 -14.06
CA MET A 182 1.85 -11.08 -14.68
C MET A 182 0.89 -10.48 -15.73
N LYS A 183 1.31 -9.42 -16.44
CA LYS A 183 0.48 -8.76 -17.46
C LYS A 183 0.50 -9.57 -18.75
N LEU A 184 -0.68 -9.85 -19.29
CA LEU A 184 -0.82 -10.45 -20.62
C LEU A 184 -0.70 -9.38 -21.69
N ASP A 185 -0.16 -9.72 -22.87
CA ASP A 185 -0.21 -8.83 -24.04
C ASP A 185 -1.68 -8.60 -24.40
N PRO A 186 -2.18 -7.35 -24.38
CA PRO A 186 -3.56 -7.03 -24.75
C PRO A 186 -4.00 -7.51 -26.14
N LYS A 187 -3.04 -7.77 -27.04
CA LYS A 187 -3.28 -8.24 -28.41
C LYS A 187 -3.19 -9.75 -28.58
N SER A 188 -2.74 -10.48 -27.56
CA SER A 188 -2.74 -11.94 -27.55
C SER A 188 -4.16 -12.48 -27.37
N ASP A 189 -4.42 -13.72 -27.77
CA ASP A 189 -5.72 -14.38 -27.58
C ASP A 189 -6.16 -14.36 -26.10
N ALA A 190 -5.23 -14.64 -25.18
CA ALA A 190 -5.51 -14.62 -23.73
C ALA A 190 -5.75 -13.18 -23.21
N GLY A 191 -5.04 -12.18 -23.75
CA GLY A 191 -5.26 -10.77 -23.40
C GLY A 191 -6.61 -10.23 -23.89
N ILE A 192 -7.06 -10.66 -25.06
CA ILE A 192 -8.41 -10.33 -25.57
C ILE A 192 -9.48 -10.95 -24.67
N LYS A 193 -9.34 -12.22 -24.31
CA LYS A 193 -10.23 -12.91 -23.35
C LYS A 193 -10.24 -12.21 -21.99
N GLU A 194 -9.09 -11.76 -21.49
CA GLU A 194 -8.99 -11.02 -20.22
C GLU A 194 -9.81 -9.71 -20.26
N GLN A 195 -9.74 -8.97 -21.36
CA GLN A 195 -10.54 -7.76 -21.53
C GLN A 195 -12.05 -8.05 -21.56
N GLN A 196 -12.47 -9.10 -22.27
CA GLN A 196 -13.86 -9.53 -22.31
C GLN A 196 -14.36 -9.95 -20.92
N ILE A 197 -13.59 -10.76 -20.20
CA ILE A 197 -13.94 -11.19 -18.83
C ILE A 197 -14.00 -10.01 -17.87
N LYS A 198 -13.12 -9.02 -18.02
CA LYS A 198 -13.18 -7.80 -17.21
C LYS A 198 -14.50 -7.05 -17.40
N GLN A 199 -15.03 -6.99 -18.62
CA GLN A 199 -16.34 -6.38 -18.89
C GLN A 199 -17.48 -7.19 -18.25
N ILE A 200 -17.48 -8.52 -18.42
CA ILE A 200 -18.45 -9.43 -17.78
C ILE A 200 -18.45 -9.23 -16.26
N TRP A 201 -17.26 -9.17 -15.65
CA TRP A 201 -17.11 -8.94 -14.22
C TRP A 201 -17.62 -7.56 -13.79
N GLN A 202 -17.32 -6.49 -14.54
CA GLN A 202 -17.78 -5.14 -14.21
C GLN A 202 -19.31 -5.05 -14.16
N GLU A 203 -20.00 -5.64 -15.13
CA GLU A 203 -21.46 -5.67 -15.17
C GLU A 203 -22.06 -6.51 -14.03
N ALA A 204 -21.50 -7.71 -13.80
CA ALA A 204 -21.96 -8.59 -12.73
C ALA A 204 -21.71 -8.00 -11.34
N ASN A 205 -20.54 -7.40 -11.12
CA ASN A 205 -20.18 -6.77 -9.85
C ASN A 205 -21.16 -5.65 -9.47
N ALA A 206 -21.57 -4.82 -10.44
CA ALA A 206 -22.59 -3.80 -10.19
C ALA A 206 -23.92 -4.43 -9.75
N LYS A 207 -24.38 -5.49 -10.44
CA LYS A 207 -25.61 -6.21 -10.10
C LYS A 207 -25.53 -6.86 -8.72
N MET A 208 -24.40 -7.48 -8.37
CA MET A 208 -24.17 -8.08 -7.06
C MET A 208 -24.23 -7.04 -5.93
N ILE A 209 -23.59 -5.88 -6.12
CA ILE A 209 -23.61 -4.79 -5.13
C ILE A 209 -25.04 -4.26 -4.88
N PHE A 210 -25.89 -4.24 -5.90
CA PHE A 210 -27.25 -3.71 -5.80
C PHE A 210 -28.34 -4.77 -5.57
N ALA A 211 -27.96 -6.05 -5.47
CA ALA A 211 -28.89 -7.15 -5.23
C ALA A 211 -29.72 -6.91 -3.95
N LYS A 212 -31.02 -7.23 -4.02
CA LYS A 212 -31.98 -7.00 -2.93
C LYS A 212 -32.17 -8.20 -2.03
N SER A 213 -31.57 -9.33 -2.39
CA SER A 213 -31.65 -10.58 -1.64
C SER A 213 -30.47 -11.49 -1.95
N ASP A 214 -30.23 -12.44 -1.05
CA ASP A 214 -29.23 -13.50 -1.25
C ASP A 214 -29.54 -14.37 -2.47
N VAL A 215 -30.83 -14.57 -2.77
CA VAL A 215 -31.26 -15.35 -3.95
C VAL A 215 -30.88 -14.64 -5.25
N GLU A 216 -31.07 -13.32 -5.32
CA GLU A 216 -30.66 -12.51 -6.47
C GLU A 216 -29.13 -12.48 -6.59
N LEU A 217 -28.43 -12.26 -5.47
CA LEU A 217 -26.97 -12.27 -5.42
C LEU A 217 -26.40 -13.59 -5.95
N GLU A 218 -26.90 -14.72 -5.46
CA GLU A 218 -26.47 -16.06 -5.85
C GLU A 218 -26.74 -16.34 -7.33
N ALA A 219 -27.89 -15.87 -7.86
CA ALA A 219 -28.21 -16.02 -9.28
C ALA A 219 -27.24 -15.24 -10.17
N VAL A 220 -26.91 -13.99 -9.81
CA VAL A 220 -25.92 -13.17 -10.53
C VAL A 220 -24.54 -13.82 -10.45
N TYR A 221 -24.14 -14.31 -9.27
CA TYR A 221 -22.85 -14.95 -9.07
C TYR A 221 -22.68 -16.23 -9.90
N LYS A 222 -23.67 -17.13 -9.89
CA LYS A 222 -23.66 -18.34 -10.74
C LYS A 222 -23.58 -18.00 -12.22
N LYS A 223 -24.31 -16.98 -12.66
CA LYS A 223 -24.25 -16.52 -14.05
C LYS A 223 -22.86 -15.98 -14.39
N LEU A 224 -22.27 -15.16 -13.51
CA LEU A 224 -20.91 -14.64 -13.67
C LEU A 224 -19.91 -15.80 -13.85
N GLN A 225 -19.96 -16.82 -12.99
CA GLN A 225 -19.08 -18.00 -13.10
C GLN A 225 -19.22 -18.69 -14.46
N ALA A 226 -20.45 -18.95 -14.92
CA ALA A 226 -20.69 -19.58 -16.22
C ALA A 226 -20.19 -18.72 -17.39
N ASP A 227 -20.45 -17.41 -17.35
CA ASP A 227 -20.07 -16.47 -18.40
C ASP A 227 -18.54 -16.35 -18.53
N VAL A 228 -17.80 -16.24 -17.41
CA VAL A 228 -16.33 -16.14 -17.47
C VAL A 228 -15.69 -17.43 -17.95
N MET A 229 -16.20 -18.59 -17.54
CA MET A 229 -15.72 -19.88 -18.02
C MET A 229 -15.96 -20.01 -19.53
N LYS A 230 -17.16 -19.65 -20.01
CA LYS A 230 -17.48 -19.63 -21.44
C LYS A 230 -16.61 -18.65 -22.23
N ALA A 231 -16.19 -17.55 -21.62
CA ALA A 231 -15.29 -16.57 -22.21
C ALA A 231 -13.81 -16.98 -22.21
N GLY A 232 -13.47 -18.19 -21.71
CA GLY A 232 -12.11 -18.72 -21.74
C GLY A 232 -11.27 -18.35 -20.53
N TYR A 233 -11.86 -18.28 -19.34
CA TYR A 233 -11.12 -18.01 -18.10
C TYR A 233 -9.96 -18.99 -17.85
N GLU A 234 -10.13 -20.26 -18.26
CA GLU A 234 -9.10 -21.30 -18.12
C GLU A 234 -7.83 -20.97 -18.93
N ASP A 235 -7.97 -20.39 -20.12
CA ASP A 235 -6.82 -20.01 -20.96
C ASP A 235 -6.00 -18.91 -20.29
N ILE A 236 -6.68 -17.93 -19.67
CA ILE A 236 -6.03 -16.86 -18.91
C ILE A 236 -5.30 -17.44 -17.70
N LEU A 237 -5.93 -18.37 -16.98
CA LEU A 237 -5.33 -19.02 -15.83
C LEU A 237 -4.08 -19.80 -16.23
N ALA A 238 -4.11 -20.52 -17.35
CA ALA A 238 -2.97 -21.25 -17.87
C ALA A 238 -1.79 -20.31 -18.22
N GLU A 239 -2.04 -19.21 -18.93
CA GLU A 239 -1.00 -18.23 -19.28
C GLU A 239 -0.42 -17.53 -18.04
N LYS A 240 -1.28 -17.09 -17.11
CA LYS A 240 -0.81 -16.49 -15.84
C LYS A 240 -0.03 -17.49 -14.98
N THR A 241 -0.40 -18.77 -15.00
CA THR A 241 0.35 -19.82 -14.30
C THR A 241 1.76 -19.98 -14.87
N LYS A 242 1.94 -19.92 -16.20
CA LYS A 242 3.27 -19.95 -16.83
C LYS A 242 4.13 -18.76 -16.38
N LEU A 243 3.56 -17.56 -16.37
CA LEU A 243 4.25 -16.35 -15.89
C LEU A 243 4.65 -16.47 -14.41
N TRP A 244 3.73 -16.93 -13.57
CA TRP A 244 4.00 -17.17 -12.16
C TRP A 244 5.14 -18.20 -11.94
N GLN A 245 5.13 -19.32 -12.66
CA GLN A 245 6.20 -20.32 -12.58
C GLN A 245 7.56 -19.75 -13.05
N SER A 246 7.56 -18.89 -14.06
CA SER A 246 8.77 -18.19 -14.50
C SER A 246 9.31 -17.23 -13.43
N ASN A 247 8.44 -16.51 -12.73
CA ASN A 247 8.83 -15.67 -11.60
C ASN A 247 9.41 -16.51 -10.45
N LEU A 248 8.77 -17.64 -10.10
CA LEU A 248 9.28 -18.55 -9.08
C LEU A 248 10.67 -19.11 -9.41
N ALA A 249 10.97 -19.35 -10.68
CA ALA A 249 12.29 -19.80 -11.11
C ALA A 249 13.36 -18.71 -10.90
N GLN A 250 13.05 -17.46 -11.21
CA GLN A 250 13.95 -16.31 -11.01
C GLN A 250 14.19 -15.99 -9.53
N MET A 251 13.21 -16.25 -8.65
CA MET A 251 13.38 -16.02 -7.20
C MET A 251 14.29 -17.03 -6.50
N LYS A 252 14.67 -18.12 -7.18
CA LYS A 252 15.59 -19.15 -6.64
C LYS A 252 17.06 -18.90 -7.01
N SER A 253 17.33 -17.97 -7.93
CA SER A 253 18.68 -17.58 -8.38
C SER A 253 19.20 -16.40 -7.59
#